data_AF-A0A9Q3H7M2-F1
#
_entry.id   AF-A0A9Q3H7M2-F1
#
_cell.length_a   1.000
_cell.length_b   1.000
_cell.length_c   1.000
_cell.angle_alpha   90.00
_cell.angle_beta   90.00
_cell.angle_gamma   90.00
#
_symmetry.space_group_name_H-M   'P 1'
#
loop_
_entity.id
_entity.type
_entity.pdbx_description
1 polymer ?
#
loop_
_entity_poly.entity_id
_entity_poly.type
_entity_poly.pdbx_seq_one_letter_code
_entity_poly.pdbx_strand_id
1 'polypeptide(L)'
;MTQIMANLEEALSSAASRPPAFKTPSMKAPECFDGTQTLKVRSFIQSCQLIFHNDLENFSQDRKKVLYATSFLIGRAAKWIEPYLSNLNNQDSSYLFHFWTLFESQLFTLFGDPNEFRKAEAESDSSRMKEGGHVSLKISDVRILV
;
A
#
# COMPACT_ATOMS: atom_id res chain seq x y z
N MET A 1 22.83 -43.30 10.66
CA MET A 1 21.57 -42.72 10.12
C MET A 1 21.27 -41.36 10.79
N THR A 2 22.31 -40.57 11.12
CA THR A 2 22.19 -39.42 12.05
C THR A 2 22.66 -38.09 11.46
N GLN A 3 23.49 -38.13 10.41
CA GLN A 3 24.07 -36.93 9.81
C GLN A 3 23.06 -36.11 8.99
N ILE A 4 22.04 -36.78 8.41
CA ILE A 4 21.02 -36.11 7.59
C ILE A 4 20.11 -35.22 8.46
N MET A 5 19.78 -35.64 9.69
CA MET A 5 18.95 -34.86 10.60
C MET A 5 19.69 -33.62 11.14
N ALA A 6 20.98 -33.76 11.45
CA ALA A 6 21.81 -32.64 11.89
C ALA A 6 21.95 -31.56 10.81
N ASN A 7 22.21 -31.97 9.57
CA ASN A 7 22.32 -31.03 8.45
C ASN A 7 20.98 -30.36 8.09
N LEU A 8 19.84 -31.04 8.36
CA LEU A 8 18.51 -30.49 8.12
C LEU A 8 18.14 -29.42 9.17
N GLU A 9 18.44 -29.66 10.45
CA GLU A 9 18.26 -28.66 11.51
C GLU A 9 19.17 -27.43 11.31
N GLU A 10 20.41 -27.65 10.90
CA GLU A 10 21.36 -26.57 10.63
C GLU A 10 20.93 -25.72 9.42
N ALA A 11 20.40 -26.36 8.37
CA ALA A 11 19.83 -25.67 7.21
C ALA A 11 18.56 -24.86 7.55
N LEU A 12 17.69 -25.39 8.43
CA LEU A 12 16.50 -24.68 8.92
C LEU A 12 16.85 -23.48 9.82
N SER A 13 17.88 -23.61 10.66
CA SER A 13 18.39 -22.55 11.53
C SER A 13 19.08 -21.44 10.73
N SER A 14 19.89 -21.81 9.72
CA SER A 14 20.56 -20.89 8.80
C SER A 14 19.58 -20.10 7.93
N ALA A 15 18.51 -20.73 7.45
CA ALA A 15 17.46 -20.08 6.64
C ALA A 15 16.63 -19.04 7.41
N ALA A 16 16.64 -19.07 8.76
CA ALA A 16 15.89 -18.14 9.59
C ALA A 16 16.56 -16.77 9.77
N SER A 17 17.85 -16.63 9.43
CA SER A 17 18.58 -15.36 9.52
C SER A 17 18.39 -14.53 8.24
N ARG A 18 17.15 -14.15 7.93
CA ARG A 18 16.89 -13.14 6.91
C ARG A 18 17.47 -11.81 7.43
N PRO A 19 18.41 -11.15 6.71
CA PRO A 19 18.93 -9.88 7.15
C PRO A 19 17.76 -8.92 7.41
N PRO A 20 17.81 -8.11 8.48
CA PRO A 20 16.72 -7.21 8.81
C PRO A 20 16.37 -6.38 7.58
N ALA A 21 15.08 -6.35 7.23
CA ALA A 21 14.60 -5.54 6.12
C ALA A 21 15.13 -4.12 6.29
N PHE A 22 15.59 -3.51 5.20
CA PHE A 22 16.08 -2.14 5.21
C PHE A 22 15.01 -1.21 5.78
N LYS A 23 15.31 -0.54 6.90
CA LYS A 23 14.47 0.50 7.48
C LYS A 23 15.29 1.79 7.49
N THR A 24 14.82 2.82 6.81
CA THR A 24 15.39 4.17 6.95
C THR A 24 15.14 4.67 8.38
N PRO A 25 16.18 5.06 9.12
CA PRO A 25 16.00 5.70 10.42
C PRO A 25 15.36 7.07 10.21
N SER A 26 14.22 7.33 10.86
CA SER A 26 13.53 8.63 10.84
C SER A 26 12.93 9.03 9.47
N MET A 27 11.98 8.24 9.01
CA MET A 27 11.09 8.68 7.92
C MET A 27 10.32 9.95 8.29
N LYS A 28 10.23 10.88 7.35
CA LYS A 28 9.40 12.08 7.50
C LYS A 28 7.93 11.66 7.62
N ALA A 29 7.26 12.18 8.65
CA ALA A 29 5.83 11.96 8.86
C ALA A 29 4.98 12.60 7.73
N PRO A 30 3.75 12.09 7.49
CA PRO A 30 2.79 12.71 6.58
C PRO A 30 2.47 14.15 6.98
N GLU A 31 2.15 14.99 6.00
CA GLU A 31 1.48 16.27 6.26
C GLU A 31 0.03 15.99 6.69
N CYS A 32 -0.50 16.78 7.63
CA CYS A 32 -1.90 16.66 8.03
C CYS A 32 -2.84 16.95 6.84
N PHE A 33 -3.89 16.14 6.70
CA PHE A 33 -4.87 16.26 5.63
C PHE A 33 -6.21 16.75 6.17
N ASP A 34 -6.65 17.92 5.73
CA ASP A 34 -7.87 18.57 6.21
C ASP A 34 -9.14 18.24 5.40
N GLY A 35 -8.98 17.59 4.24
CA GLY A 35 -10.07 17.28 3.31
C GLY A 35 -10.56 18.47 2.47
N THR A 36 -9.81 19.57 2.37
CA THR A 36 -10.21 20.74 1.55
C THR A 36 -9.57 20.76 0.17
N GLN A 37 -8.32 20.32 0.06
CA GLN A 37 -7.55 20.33 -1.19
C GLN A 37 -7.59 18.95 -1.85
N THR A 38 -8.39 18.80 -2.89
CA THR A 38 -8.66 17.49 -3.50
C THR A 38 -7.42 16.82 -4.08
N LEU A 39 -6.50 17.61 -4.65
CA LEU A 39 -5.25 17.11 -5.22
C LEU A 39 -4.25 16.62 -4.16
N LYS A 40 -4.41 17.00 -2.88
CA LYS A 40 -3.50 16.61 -1.80
C LYS A 40 -3.77 15.20 -1.24
N VAL A 41 -4.95 14.63 -1.49
CA VAL A 41 -5.29 13.29 -0.95
C VAL A 41 -4.33 12.21 -1.46
N ARG A 42 -3.90 12.29 -2.73
CA ARG A 42 -2.92 11.35 -3.30
C ARG A 42 -1.57 11.46 -2.58
N SER A 43 -1.05 12.67 -2.41
CA SER A 43 0.23 12.89 -1.73
C SER A 43 0.20 12.41 -0.28
N PHE A 44 -0.91 12.65 0.42
CA PHE A 44 -1.13 12.13 1.76
C PHE A 44 -1.07 10.60 1.80
N ILE A 45 -1.86 9.91 0.96
CA ILE A 45 -1.88 8.44 0.87
C ILE A 45 -0.49 7.87 0.53
N GLN A 46 0.20 8.45 -0.45
CA GLN A 46 1.55 8.01 -0.85
C GLN A 46 2.57 8.15 0.28
N SER A 47 2.50 9.23 1.07
CA SER A 47 3.39 9.41 2.22
C SER A 47 3.16 8.36 3.31
N CYS A 48 1.90 7.99 3.57
CA CYS A 48 1.55 6.90 4.47
C CYS A 48 2.09 5.55 3.96
N GLN A 49 1.87 5.22 2.68
CA GLN A 49 2.33 3.97 2.07
C GLN A 49 3.85 3.81 2.16
N LEU A 50 4.60 4.89 1.93
CA LEU A 50 6.07 4.88 2.06
C LEU A 50 6.51 4.46 3.47
N ILE A 51 5.84 4.99 4.50
CA ILE A 51 6.10 4.65 5.91
C ILE A 51 5.77 3.19 6.19
N PHE A 52 4.62 2.71 5.70
CA PHE A 52 4.21 1.33 5.91
C PHE A 52 5.16 0.33 5.27
N HIS A 53 5.69 0.65 4.09
CA HIS A 53 6.66 -0.20 3.38
C HIS A 53 8.06 -0.15 4.00
N ASN A 54 8.43 0.96 4.63
CA ASN A 54 9.68 1.07 5.36
C ASN A 54 9.67 0.31 6.69
N ASP A 55 8.51 0.16 7.34
CA ASP A 55 8.38 -0.54 8.62
C ASP A 55 7.26 -1.57 8.63
N LEU A 56 7.47 -2.65 7.87
CA LEU A 56 6.51 -3.75 7.71
C LEU A 56 6.13 -4.43 9.03
N GLU A 57 6.99 -4.37 10.04
CA GLU A 57 6.76 -4.99 11.35
C GLU A 57 5.72 -4.20 12.14
N ASN A 58 5.93 -2.89 12.27
CA ASN A 58 4.99 -1.99 12.95
C ASN A 58 3.69 -1.82 12.15
N PHE A 59 3.74 -1.88 10.83
CA PHE A 59 2.58 -1.74 9.94
C PHE A 59 2.12 -3.07 9.30
N SER A 60 2.31 -4.17 10.02
CA SER A 60 1.93 -5.53 9.63
C SER A 60 0.42 -5.76 9.49
N GLN A 61 -0.40 -4.93 10.13
CA GLN A 61 -1.85 -5.06 10.12
C GLN A 61 -2.49 -3.79 9.56
N ASP A 62 -3.53 -3.95 8.74
CA ASP A 62 -4.25 -2.84 8.13
C ASP A 62 -4.87 -1.90 9.17
N ARG A 63 -5.33 -2.43 10.31
CA ARG A 63 -5.80 -1.61 11.43
C ARG A 63 -4.76 -0.62 11.92
N LYS A 64 -3.49 -1.02 12.00
CA LYS A 64 -2.40 -0.11 12.41
C LYS A 64 -2.14 0.97 11.35
N LYS A 65 -2.23 0.62 10.06
CA LYS A 65 -2.10 1.57 8.94
C LYS A 65 -3.23 2.61 8.96
N VAL A 66 -4.47 2.16 9.11
CA VAL A 66 -5.64 3.06 9.13
C VAL A 66 -5.61 3.96 10.36
N LEU A 67 -5.30 3.43 11.55
CA LEU A 67 -5.14 4.26 12.76
C LEU A 67 -4.04 5.31 12.61
N TYR A 68 -2.90 4.93 12.03
CA TYR A 68 -1.82 5.86 11.76
C TYR A 68 -2.23 6.95 10.79
N ALA A 69 -2.82 6.62 9.64
CA ALA A 69 -3.30 7.65 8.71
C ALA A 69 -4.37 8.55 9.35
N THR A 70 -5.26 7.96 10.16
CA THR A 70 -6.33 8.69 10.86
C THR A 70 -5.77 9.77 11.81
N SER A 71 -4.62 9.55 12.44
CA SER A 71 -4.03 10.55 13.36
C SER A 71 -3.54 11.82 12.67
N PHE A 72 -3.40 11.80 11.35
CA PHE A 72 -3.05 12.97 10.53
C PHE A 72 -4.26 13.60 9.83
N LEU A 73 -5.46 13.07 10.03
CA LEU A 73 -6.68 13.70 9.52
C LEU A 73 -7.09 14.85 10.44
N ILE A 74 -7.33 16.01 9.84
CA ILE A 74 -7.81 17.22 10.54
C ILE A 74 -9.05 17.78 9.82
N GLY A 75 -9.63 18.84 10.35
CA GLY A 75 -10.67 19.62 9.65
C GLY A 75 -11.87 18.77 9.20
N ARG A 76 -12.19 18.82 7.90
CA ARG A 76 -13.32 18.09 7.31
C ARG A 76 -13.07 16.58 7.30
N ALA A 77 -11.84 16.15 7.05
CA ALA A 77 -11.49 14.73 7.06
C ALA A 77 -11.62 14.12 8.47
N ALA A 78 -11.24 14.86 9.52
CA ALA A 78 -11.44 14.42 10.90
C ALA A 78 -12.93 14.26 11.26
N LYS A 79 -13.79 15.21 10.84
CA LYS A 79 -15.24 15.11 11.06
C LYS A 79 -15.86 13.89 10.39
N TRP A 80 -15.35 13.50 9.22
CA TRP A 80 -15.83 12.33 8.51
C TRP A 80 -15.47 11.02 9.24
N ILE A 81 -14.27 10.90 9.80
CA ILE A 81 -13.81 9.67 10.45
C ILE A 81 -14.31 9.51 11.90
N GLU A 82 -14.68 10.62 12.55
CA GLU A 82 -15.18 10.69 13.93
C GLU A 82 -16.25 9.63 14.32
N PRO A 83 -17.33 9.40 13.54
CA PRO A 83 -18.32 8.38 13.90
C PRO A 83 -17.77 6.95 13.92
N TYR A 84 -16.74 6.67 13.10
CA TYR A 84 -16.06 5.37 13.10
C TYR A 84 -15.11 5.25 14.30
N LEU A 85 -14.45 6.36 14.70
CA LEU A 85 -13.60 6.40 15.89
C LEU A 85 -14.39 6.21 17.18
N SER A 86 -15.55 6.85 17.30
CA SER A 86 -16.42 6.75 18.48
C SER A 86 -16.93 5.33 18.72
N ASN A 87 -16.99 4.52 17.67
CA ASN A 87 -17.52 3.16 17.70
C ASN A 87 -16.44 2.10 17.41
N LEU A 88 -15.17 2.39 17.74
CA LEU A 88 -14.03 1.52 17.39
C LEU A 88 -14.15 0.07 17.93
N ASN A 89 -14.86 -0.10 19.05
CA ASN A 89 -15.07 -1.39 19.71
C ASN A 89 -16.29 -2.15 19.17
N ASN A 90 -17.13 -1.49 18.36
CA ASN A 90 -18.27 -2.13 17.70
C ASN A 90 -17.80 -2.70 16.35
N GLN A 91 -17.91 -4.02 16.20
CA GLN A 91 -17.44 -4.75 15.03
C GLN A 91 -18.07 -4.27 13.72
N ASP A 92 -19.34 -3.86 13.74
CA ASP A 92 -20.07 -3.42 12.55
C ASP A 92 -19.67 -2.00 12.12
N SER A 93 -19.20 -1.17 13.05
CA SER A 93 -18.78 0.22 12.78
C SER A 93 -17.28 0.34 12.51
N SER A 94 -16.49 -0.67 12.88
CA SER A 94 -15.03 -0.66 12.71
C SER A 94 -14.55 -1.25 11.37
N TYR A 95 -15.46 -1.63 10.46
CA TYR A 95 -15.12 -2.23 9.16
C TYR A 95 -14.11 -1.40 8.33
N LEU A 96 -14.19 -0.07 8.44
CA LEU A 96 -13.27 0.87 7.78
C LEU A 96 -11.81 0.72 8.26
N PHE A 97 -11.61 0.26 9.50
CA PHE A 97 -10.30 0.02 10.10
C PHE A 97 -9.75 -1.37 9.82
N HIS A 98 -10.53 -2.29 9.23
CA HIS A 98 -10.06 -3.64 8.95
C HIS A 98 -9.27 -3.75 7.63
N PHE A 99 -9.52 -2.84 6.69
CA PHE A 99 -8.94 -2.90 5.35
C PHE A 99 -8.41 -1.53 4.94
N TRP A 100 -7.10 -1.45 4.70
CA TRP A 100 -6.44 -0.24 4.23
C TRP A 100 -7.03 0.23 2.89
N THR A 101 -7.28 -0.71 1.97
CA THR A 101 -7.84 -0.45 0.64
C THR A 101 -9.22 0.20 0.69
N LEU A 102 -10.04 -0.17 1.68
CA LEU A 102 -11.35 0.43 1.87
C LEU A 102 -11.25 1.85 2.40
N PHE A 103 -10.39 2.07 3.40
CA PHE A 103 -10.10 3.41 3.91
C PHE A 103 -9.58 4.33 2.80
N GLU A 104 -8.59 3.89 2.04
CA GLU A 104 -8.04 4.61 0.90
C GLU A 104 -9.12 4.96 -0.15
N SER A 105 -9.92 3.97 -0.55
CA SER A 105 -11.00 4.16 -1.51
C SER A 105 -12.03 5.19 -1.05
N GLN A 106 -12.45 5.13 0.22
CA GLN A 106 -13.37 6.12 0.79
C GLN A 106 -12.75 7.51 0.83
N LEU A 107 -11.47 7.63 1.19
CA LEU A 107 -10.77 8.90 1.22
C LEU A 107 -10.71 9.55 -0.18
N PHE A 108 -10.40 8.77 -1.22
CA PHE A 108 -10.42 9.26 -2.60
C PHE A 108 -11.83 9.56 -3.11
N THR A 109 -12.83 8.77 -2.72
CA THR A 109 -14.22 9.00 -3.13
C THR A 109 -14.77 10.32 -2.55
N LEU A 110 -14.42 10.63 -1.30
CA LEU A 110 -14.94 11.80 -0.59
C LEU A 110 -14.12 13.07 -0.81
N PHE A 111 -12.80 12.92 -0.97
CA PHE A 111 -11.87 14.05 -1.00
C PHE A 111 -10.98 14.08 -2.25
N GLY A 112 -11.07 13.11 -3.16
CA GLY A 112 -10.35 13.13 -4.42
C GLY A 112 -11.02 14.02 -5.47
N ASP A 113 -10.28 14.33 -6.54
CA ASP A 113 -10.85 14.98 -7.71
C ASP A 113 -11.56 13.94 -8.59
N PRO A 114 -12.88 14.07 -8.84
CA PRO A 114 -13.62 13.16 -9.71
C PRO A 114 -13.06 13.05 -11.13
N ASN A 115 -12.37 14.09 -11.61
CA ASN A 115 -11.80 14.13 -12.96
C ASN A 115 -10.47 13.37 -13.07
N GLU A 116 -9.75 13.13 -11.97
CA GLU A 116 -8.53 12.33 -12.02
C GLU A 116 -8.82 10.87 -12.40
N PHE A 117 -9.92 10.31 -11.89
CA PHE A 117 -10.38 8.97 -12.27
C PHE A 117 -10.71 8.89 -13.76
N ARG A 118 -11.43 9.89 -14.29
CA ARG A 118 -11.79 9.98 -15.71
C ARG A 118 -10.60 10.17 -16.63
N LYS A 119 -9.60 10.94 -16.19
CA LYS A 119 -8.39 11.19 -16.98
C LYS A 119 -7.51 9.94 -17.06
N ALA A 120 -7.37 9.17 -15.98
CA ALA A 120 -6.63 7.92 -15.99
C ALA A 120 -7.25 6.88 -16.93
N GLU A 121 -8.58 6.79 -16.98
CA GLU A 121 -9.31 5.90 -17.89
C GLU A 121 -9.15 6.35 -19.36
N ALA A 122 -9.30 7.64 -19.64
CA ALA A 122 -9.13 8.19 -20.98
C ALA A 122 -7.70 8.02 -21.52
N GLU A 123 -6.68 8.14 -20.66
CA GLU A 123 -5.27 7.95 -21.02
C GLU A 123 -4.94 6.46 -21.23
N SER A 124 -5.52 5.57 -20.40
CA SER A 124 -5.39 4.12 -20.57
C SER A 124 -5.98 3.65 -21.91
N ASP A 125 -7.15 4.18 -22.30
CA ASP A 125 -7.79 3.81 -23.56
C ASP A 125 -7.09 4.45 -24.77
N SER A 126 -6.60 5.69 -24.63
CA SER A 126 -5.79 6.34 -25.67
C SER A 126 -4.43 5.67 -25.88
N SER A 127 -3.84 5.03 -24.87
CA SER A 127 -2.54 4.35 -24.98
C SER A 127 -2.67 2.99 -25.67
N ARG A 128 -3.75 2.23 -25.38
CA ARG A 128 -4.08 0.97 -26.07
C ARG A 128 -4.29 1.13 -27.57
N MET A 129 -4.69 2.31 -28.02
CA MET A 129 -4.90 2.60 -29.45
C MET A 129 -3.61 2.98 -30.20
N LYS A 130 -2.50 3.27 -29.49
CA LYS A 130 -1.19 3.59 -30.10
C LYS A 130 -0.23 2.38 -30.19
N GLU A 131 -0.46 1.32 -29.42
CA GLU A 131 0.34 0.07 -29.47
C GLU A 131 -0.06 -0.92 -30.58
N GLY A 132 -1.02 -0.56 -31.45
CA GLY A 132 -1.35 -1.35 -32.65
C GLY A 132 -0.29 -1.27 -33.77
N GLY A 133 0.80 -0.51 -33.55
CA GLY A 133 1.85 -0.26 -34.54
C GLY A 133 3.15 -0.97 -34.24
N HIS A 134 3.27 -2.22 -34.71
CA HIS A 134 4.52 -2.87 -35.10
C HIS A 134 5.52 -3.28 -34.00
N VAL A 135 5.44 -4.55 -33.56
CA VAL A 135 6.62 -5.28 -33.04
C VAL A 135 6.69 -6.66 -33.68
N SER A 136 7.39 -6.75 -34.81
CA SER A 136 8.02 -8.00 -35.25
C SER A 136 9.40 -8.05 -34.59
N LEU A 137 9.67 -9.03 -33.73
CA LEU A 137 11.03 -9.48 -33.43
C LEU A 137 11.00 -10.94 -32.99
N LYS A 138 11.72 -11.76 -33.76
CA LYS A 138 11.76 -13.23 -33.75
C LYS A 138 12.42 -13.77 -32.48
N ILE A 139 11.80 -14.76 -31.86
CA ILE A 139 12.45 -15.60 -30.85
C ILE A 139 13.32 -16.60 -31.61
N SER A 140 14.63 -16.39 -31.60
CA SER A 140 15.64 -17.34 -32.04
C SER A 140 15.81 -18.43 -31.00
N ASP A 141 15.84 -19.68 -31.44
CA ASP A 141 16.06 -20.90 -30.66
C ASP A 141 17.20 -20.79 -29.64
N VAL A 142 16.91 -21.12 -28.37
CA VAL A 142 17.93 -21.46 -27.37
C VAL A 142 17.85 -22.95 -27.09
N ARG A 143 18.75 -23.71 -27.74
CA ARG A 143 19.09 -25.07 -27.33
C ARG A 143 19.81 -25.03 -25.99
N ILE A 144 19.24 -25.66 -24.96
CA ILE A 144 19.92 -25.93 -23.70
C ILE A 144 20.80 -27.18 -23.88
N LEU A 145 22.10 -27.00 -23.68
CA LEU A 145 23.06 -28.05 -23.34
C LEU A 145 23.77 -27.55 -22.08
N VAL A 146 23.43 -28.13 -20.91
CA VAL A 146 24.35 -28.67 -19.91
C VAL A 146 23.59 -29.76 -19.16
#